data_AF-A0A3D5VI44-F1
#
_entry.id   AF-A0A3D5VI44-F1
#
_cell.length_a   1.000
_cell.length_b   1.000
_cell.length_c   1.000
_cell.angle_alpha   90.00
_cell.angle_beta   90.00
_cell.angle_gamma   90.00
#
_symmetry.space_group_name_H-M   'P 1'
#
loop_
_entity.id
_entity.type
_entity.pdbx_description
1 polymer ?
#
loop_
_entity_poly.entity_id
_entity_poly.type
_entity_poly.pdbx_seq_one_letter_code
_entity_poly.pdbx_strand_id
1 'polypeptide(L)' 'KFGLVFKGEPTGGQAQTSAESLAVAWLPPDQALELIQAEGMKVRVLDALAFAGKVNFKAYISKPSFQVVRELR' A
#
# COMPACT_ATOMS: atom_id res chain seq x y z
N LYS A 1 -9.53 13.09 -1.26
CA LYS A 1 -8.56 12.65 -2.29
C LYS A 1 -8.92 11.22 -2.67
N PHE A 2 -8.84 10.87 -3.95
CA PHE A 2 -9.02 9.50 -4.43
C PHE A 2 -7.65 8.90 -4.77
N GLY A 3 -7.46 7.61 -4.55
CA GLY A 3 -6.21 6.92 -4.83
C GLY A 3 -6.50 5.46 -5.19
N LEU A 4 -5.81 4.98 -6.22
CA LEU A 4 -5.88 3.59 -6.68
C LEU A 4 -4.57 2.89 -6.30
N VAL A 5 -4.66 1.61 -5.96
CA VAL A 5 -3.49 0.78 -5.67
C VAL A 5 -3.63 -0.50 -6.46
N PHE A 6 -2.54 -0.88 -7.11
CA PHE A 6 -2.46 -2.05 -7.98
C PHE A 6 -1.38 -2.98 -7.46
N LYS A 7 -1.68 -4.29 -7.44
CA LYS A 7 -0.68 -5.33 -7.20
C LYS A 7 -0.05 -5.66 -8.55
N GLY A 8 1.23 -5.32 -8.70
CA GLY A 8 2.02 -5.64 -9.89
C GLY A 8 2.92 -6.86 -9.65
N GLU A 9 3.18 -7.60 -10.71
CA GLU A 9 4.20 -8.65 -10.76
C GLU A 9 5.37 -8.13 -11.59
N PRO A 10 6.57 -7.93 -11.00
CA PRO A 10 7.72 -7.42 -11.73
C PRO A 10 8.20 -8.46 -12.75
N THR A 11 8.33 -8.06 -14.03
CA THR A 11 8.78 -8.94 -15.13
C THR A 11 10.25 -8.78 -15.50
N GLY A 12 10.94 -7.77 -14.96
CA GLY A 12 12.35 -7.50 -15.23
C GLY A 12 12.85 -6.20 -14.59
N GLY A 13 14.12 -5.86 -14.86
CA GLY A 13 14.80 -4.70 -14.29
C GLY A 13 15.49 -4.98 -12.95
N GLN A 14 16.11 -3.94 -12.39
CA GLN A 14 16.80 -4.00 -11.09
C GLN A 14 16.30 -2.86 -10.20
N ALA A 15 16.03 -3.17 -8.93
CA ALA A 15 15.67 -2.17 -7.94
C ALA A 15 16.83 -1.18 -7.74
N GLN A 16 16.56 0.10 -7.93
CA GLN A 16 17.51 1.19 -7.73
C GLN A 16 16.82 2.40 -7.10
N THR A 17 17.58 3.19 -6.34
CA THR A 17 17.09 4.46 -5.80
C THR A 17 16.96 5.52 -6.89
N SER A 18 16.31 6.61 -6.56
CA SER A 18 16.09 7.79 -7.40
C SER A 18 16.30 9.06 -6.57
N ALA A 19 16.16 10.24 -7.20
CA ALA A 19 16.20 11.51 -6.47
C ALA A 19 15.13 11.63 -5.36
N GLU A 20 14.07 10.81 -5.42
CA GLU A 20 12.95 10.83 -4.46
C GLU A 20 13.02 9.70 -3.42
N SER A 21 13.99 8.77 -3.53
CA SER A 21 14.08 7.60 -2.66
C SER A 21 15.45 7.44 -2.02
N LEU A 22 15.45 7.26 -0.69
CA LEU A 22 16.68 7.06 0.10
C LEU A 22 17.14 5.60 0.10
N ALA A 23 16.21 4.66 -0.10
CA ALA A 23 16.49 3.22 -0.13
C ALA A 23 15.41 2.49 -0.94
N VAL A 24 15.78 1.35 -1.52
CA VAL A 24 14.86 0.42 -2.17
C VAL A 24 15.29 -1.01 -1.85
N ALA A 25 14.33 -1.89 -1.55
CA ALA A 25 14.59 -3.29 -1.25
C ALA A 25 13.36 -4.14 -1.57
N TRP A 26 13.61 -5.42 -1.90
CA TRP A 26 12.58 -6.44 -1.92
C TRP A 26 12.47 -7.05 -0.52
N LEU A 27 11.27 -7.03 0.04
CA LEU A 27 11.02 -7.49 1.41
C LEU A 27 9.86 -8.49 1.43
N PRO A 28 9.90 -9.47 2.35
CA PRO A 28 8.71 -10.21 2.74
C PRO A 28 7.56 -9.27 3.16
N PRO A 29 6.29 -9.62 2.90
CA PRO A 29 5.16 -8.73 3.17
C PRO A 29 5.04 -8.27 4.62
N ASP A 30 5.29 -9.16 5.58
CA ASP A 30 5.29 -8.89 7.02
C ASP A 30 6.34 -7.83 7.39
N GLN A 31 7.58 -7.99 6.92
CA GLN A 31 8.66 -7.02 7.16
C GLN A 31 8.35 -5.67 6.52
N ALA A 32 7.78 -5.67 5.30
CA ALA A 32 7.38 -4.43 4.63
C ALA A 32 6.31 -3.66 5.43
N LEU A 33 5.33 -4.38 6.03
CA LEU A 33 4.25 -3.79 6.82
C LEU A 33 4.71 -3.18 8.15
N GLU A 34 5.85 -3.61 8.69
CA GLU A 34 6.47 -3.03 9.88
C GLU A 34 7.13 -1.68 9.59
N LEU A 35 7.66 -1.49 8.37
CA LEU A 35 8.34 -0.25 7.97
C LEU A 35 7.39 0.89 7.58
N ILE A 36 6.12 0.58 7.27
CA ILE A 36 5.15 1.59 6.85
C ILE A 36 4.66 2.41 8.05
N GLN A 37 5.07 3.67 8.12
CA GLN A 37 4.67 4.60 9.18
C GLN A 37 3.27 5.20 8.96
N ALA A 38 2.88 5.42 7.70
CA ALA A 38 1.57 5.99 7.38
C ALA A 38 0.48 4.92 7.43
N GLU A 39 -0.40 4.98 8.44
CA GLU A 39 -1.50 4.01 8.64
C GLU A 39 -2.36 3.81 7.38
N GLY A 40 -2.68 4.90 6.68
CA GLY A 40 -3.44 4.83 5.44
C GLY A 40 -2.72 4.11 4.29
N MET A 41 -1.39 4.12 4.28
CA MET A 41 -0.62 3.31 3.32
C MET A 41 -0.63 1.84 3.74
N LYS A 42 -0.51 1.55 5.04
CA LYS A 42 -0.53 0.18 5.56
C LYS A 42 -1.83 -0.55 5.20
N VAL A 43 -2.98 0.10 5.37
CA VAL A 43 -4.28 -0.45 4.94
C VAL A 43 -4.31 -0.76 3.45
N ARG A 44 -3.82 0.16 2.61
CA ARG A 44 -3.82 -0.05 1.16
C ARG A 44 -2.92 -1.20 0.73
N VAL A 45 -1.75 -1.34 1.34
CA VAL A 45 -0.82 -2.45 1.06
C VAL A 45 -1.44 -3.78 1.48
N LEU A 46 -2.07 -3.85 2.66
CA LEU A 46 -2.80 -5.05 3.10
C LEU A 46 -3.90 -5.46 2.11
N ASP A 47 -4.70 -4.50 1.65
CA ASP A 47 -5.77 -4.77 0.68
C ASP A 47 -5.23 -5.23 -0.68
N ALA A 48 -4.12 -4.63 -1.14
CA ALA A 48 -3.48 -5.03 -2.38
C ALA A 48 -2.88 -6.43 -2.27
N LEU A 49 -2.24 -6.78 -1.15
CA LEU A 49 -1.69 -8.11 -0.90
C LEU A 49 -2.78 -9.19 -0.88
N ALA A 50 -3.92 -8.89 -0.24
CA ALA A 50 -5.09 -9.76 -0.17
C ALA A 50 -5.97 -9.76 -1.43
N PHE A 51 -5.58 -9.04 -2.49
CA PHE A 51 -6.36 -8.94 -3.71
C PHE A 51 -6.53 -10.31 -4.38
N ALA A 52 -7.79 -10.74 -4.52
CA ALA A 52 -8.19 -12.01 -5.11
C ALA A 52 -9.18 -11.79 -6.27
N GLY A 53 -8.96 -10.77 -7.09
CA GLY A 53 -9.79 -10.47 -8.27
C GLY A 53 -11.02 -9.61 -8.00
N LYS A 54 -11.20 -9.09 -6.77
CA LYS A 54 -12.27 -8.16 -6.41
C LYS A 54 -11.71 -6.84 -5.91
N VAL A 55 -12.27 -5.74 -6.41
CA VAL A 55 -11.85 -4.39 -6.03
C VAL A 55 -12.45 -4.03 -4.67
N ASN A 56 -11.58 -3.73 -3.69
CA ASN A 56 -12.00 -3.23 -2.39
C ASN A 56 -12.06 -1.70 -2.42
N PHE A 57 -13.23 -1.12 -2.18
CA PHE A 57 -13.37 0.33 -2.03
C PHE A 57 -13.42 0.70 -0.55
N LYS A 58 -12.52 1.57 -0.11
CA LYS A 58 -12.51 2.09 1.26
C LYS A 58 -12.47 3.61 1.29
N ALA A 59 -13.35 4.18 2.10
CA ALA A 59 -13.28 5.58 2.50
C ALA A 59 -12.67 5.66 3.90
N TYR A 60 -11.71 6.59 4.08
CA TYR A 60 -11.07 6.82 5.36
C TYR A 60 -10.84 8.31 5.60
N ILE A 61 -10.80 8.67 6.87
CA ILE A 61 -10.35 9.95 7.38
C ILE A 61 -8.87 9.78 7.74
N SER A 62 -8.01 10.75 7.40
CA SER A 62 -6.58 10.70 7.72
C SER A 62 -6.14 11.75 8.73
N LYS A 63 -7.03 12.68 9.11
CA LYS A 63 -6.80 13.72 10.12
C LYS A 63 -8.11 13.98 10.88
N PRO A 64 -8.08 14.21 12.20
CA PRO A 64 -6.88 14.26 13.06
C PRO A 64 -6.25 12.89 13.32
N SER A 65 -7.01 11.81 13.19
CA SER A 65 -6.57 10.42 13.31
C SER A 65 -7.00 9.61 12.09
N PHE A 66 -6.28 8.53 11.81
CA PHE A 66 -6.67 7.63 10.73
C PHE A 66 -7.87 6.77 11.15
N GLN A 67 -8.90 6.71 10.31
CA GLN A 67 -10.06 5.86 10.53
C GLN A 67 -10.69 5.43 9.20
N VAL A 68 -10.89 4.12 9.02
CA VAL A 68 -11.75 3.61 7.93
C VAL A 68 -13.20 3.83 8.32
N VAL A 69 -13.94 4.57 7.50
CA VAL A 69 -15.34 4.95 7.76
C VAL A 69 -16.33 4.21 6.87
N ARG A 70 -15.87 3.63 5.75
CA ARG A 70 -16.70 2.82 4.87
C ARG A 70 -15.84 1.81 4.10
N GLU A 71 -16.40 0.62 3.90
CA GLU A 71 -15.83 -0.44 3.09
C GLU A 71 -16.92 -1.05 2.19
N LEU A 72 -16.59 -1.29 0.92
CA LEU A 72 -17.42 -1.99 -0.06
C LEU A 72 -16.54 -3.06 -0.72
N ARG A 73 -17.03 -4.30 -0.76
CA ARG A 73 -16.33 -5.50 -1.27
C ARG A 73 -17.12 -6.16 -2.39
#